data_AF-A0A4Q6BKX2-F1
#
_entry.id   AF-A0A4Q6BKX2-F1
#
_cell.length_a   1.000
_cell.length_b   1.000
_cell.length_c   1.000
_cell.angle_alpha   90.00
_cell.angle_beta   90.00
_cell.angle_gamma   90.00
#
_symmetry.space_group_name_H-M   'P 1'
#
loop_
_entity.id
_entity.type
_entity.pdbx_description
1 polymer ?
#
loop_
_entity_poly.entity_id
_entity_poly.type
_entity_poly.pdbx_seq_one_letter_code
_entity_poly.pdbx_strand_id
1 'polypeptide(L)'
;RMPMKQWMLKITDYAERLLQDLDKVDWPERTKEAQKNWIGKSVGATVYFQVQGHRGQNLEVFTTRPDTLFGATFMVIAPEHPLLTQITTPDRKDAVRAYIDKAATKLEVDRKAATDKTGVSTGAFAVNPANGKAIPIWTADYVLMDYGTGAIMAVPGHDARDFEFAKKFGLPIERVLESADGSEAPLPFEGEGLLVNSDYLNGMTKTDAIKRMIDHLEAKSQGTARVEYKLRDWLFSRQRYWGEPFPMVKFPKGGLKALPVSELPVLLPEVADYEPTSKGEAPLARSTDWMKYIDPATGEVGSRETDTMPGSAGSSWYFLRYIDPDNDSALVDFEKQKYWMPVDLYVG
;
A
#
# COMPACT_ATOMS: atom_id res chain seq x y z
N ARG A 1 -7.31 4.27 16.67
CA ARG A 1 -7.71 2.89 16.30
C ARG A 1 -6.77 1.93 17.04
N MET A 2 -7.27 0.86 17.66
CA MET A 2 -6.38 -0.17 18.18
C MET A 2 -5.78 -0.94 16.99
N PRO A 3 -4.47 -1.17 16.94
CA PRO A 3 -3.88 -2.09 15.96
C PRO A 3 -4.49 -3.47 16.16
N MET A 4 -5.14 -4.02 15.13
CA MET A 4 -5.75 -5.35 15.16
C MET A 4 -5.17 -6.22 14.06
N LYS A 5 -4.91 -7.49 14.38
CA LYS A 5 -4.55 -8.50 13.39
C LYS A 5 -5.84 -8.93 12.68
N GLN A 6 -5.81 -8.95 11.36
CA GLN A 6 -6.99 -9.21 10.54
C GLN A 6 -6.65 -10.08 9.33
N TRP A 7 -7.64 -10.84 8.86
CA TRP A 7 -7.54 -11.62 7.62
C TRP A 7 -7.58 -10.71 6.40
N MET A 8 -6.62 -10.93 5.49
CA MET A 8 -6.47 -10.21 4.23
C MET A 8 -6.46 -11.23 3.08
N LEU A 9 -7.23 -10.98 2.01
CA LEU A 9 -7.05 -11.70 0.76
C LEU A 9 -6.06 -10.96 -0.13
N LYS A 10 -5.08 -11.72 -0.66
CA LYS A 10 -3.98 -11.19 -1.45
C LYS A 10 -4.36 -10.87 -2.89
N ILE A 11 -5.37 -10.01 -3.07
CA ILE A 11 -5.90 -9.61 -4.38
C ILE A 11 -4.84 -8.85 -5.21
N THR A 12 -3.84 -8.25 -4.58
CA THR A 12 -2.76 -7.53 -5.29
C THR A 12 -1.90 -8.45 -6.15
N ASP A 13 -1.80 -9.74 -5.84
CA ASP A 13 -1.12 -10.72 -6.71
C ASP A 13 -1.81 -10.85 -8.07
N TYR A 14 -3.07 -10.42 -8.17
CA TYR A 14 -3.87 -10.42 -9.40
C TYR A 14 -4.02 -9.02 -10.01
N ALA A 15 -3.40 -7.97 -9.45
CA ALA A 15 -3.63 -6.58 -9.86
C ALA A 15 -3.37 -6.34 -11.36
N GLU A 16 -2.27 -6.87 -11.90
CA GLU A 16 -1.94 -6.71 -13.33
C GLU A 16 -2.96 -7.42 -14.22
N ARG A 17 -3.37 -8.64 -13.84
CA ARG A 17 -4.38 -9.41 -14.59
C ARG A 17 -5.73 -8.71 -14.56
N LEU A 18 -6.17 -8.28 -13.38
CA LEU A 18 -7.42 -7.52 -13.20
C LEU A 18 -7.42 -6.26 -14.06
N LEU A 19 -6.28 -5.59 -14.21
CA LEU A 19 -6.15 -4.40 -15.04
C LEU A 19 -6.18 -4.71 -16.54
N GLN A 20 -5.37 -5.67 -16.99
CA GLN A 20 -5.25 -6.03 -18.40
C GLN A 20 -6.53 -6.68 -18.94
N ASP A 21 -7.21 -7.49 -18.12
CA ASP A 21 -8.40 -8.22 -18.53
C ASP A 21 -9.63 -7.30 -18.69
N LEU A 22 -9.58 -6.04 -18.21
CA LEU A 22 -10.63 -5.04 -18.48
C LEU A 22 -10.80 -4.73 -19.97
N ASP A 23 -9.75 -4.91 -20.77
CA ASP A 23 -9.81 -4.70 -22.22
C ASP A 23 -10.50 -5.88 -22.94
N LYS A 24 -10.76 -6.98 -22.24
CA LYS A 24 -11.42 -8.20 -22.76
C LYS A 24 -12.92 -8.24 -22.49
N VAL A 25 -13.45 -7.34 -21.65
CA VAL A 25 -14.87 -7.35 -21.23
C VAL A 25 -15.67 -6.27 -21.94
N ASP A 26 -16.89 -6.62 -22.36
CA ASP A 26 -17.86 -5.68 -22.94
C ASP A 26 -18.65 -4.97 -21.83
N TRP A 27 -17.97 -4.08 -21.12
CA TRP A 27 -18.53 -3.29 -20.01
C TRP A 27 -18.57 -1.80 -20.33
N PRO A 28 -19.45 -1.02 -19.68
CA PRO A 28 -19.44 0.44 -19.81
C PRO A 28 -18.06 1.03 -19.51
N GLU A 29 -17.57 1.93 -20.37
CA GLU A 29 -16.23 2.52 -20.22
C GLU A 29 -16.05 3.22 -18.87
N ARG A 30 -17.08 3.88 -18.36
CA ARG A 30 -17.07 4.47 -17.02
C ARG A 30 -16.73 3.46 -15.91
N THR A 31 -17.23 2.22 -16.02
CA THR A 31 -16.94 1.15 -15.05
C THR A 31 -15.50 0.68 -15.19
N LYS A 32 -15.01 0.49 -16.41
CA LYS A 32 -13.61 0.12 -16.67
C LYS A 32 -12.66 1.20 -16.15
N GLU A 33 -12.92 2.47 -16.45
CA GLU A 33 -12.13 3.61 -15.96
C GLU A 33 -12.12 3.69 -14.44
N ALA A 34 -13.26 3.49 -13.78
CA ALA A 34 -13.33 3.44 -12.32
C ALA A 34 -12.45 2.34 -11.74
N GLN A 35 -12.44 1.14 -12.35
CA GLN A 35 -11.56 0.04 -11.92
C GLN A 35 -10.08 0.31 -12.24
N LYS A 36 -9.75 0.86 -13.43
CA LYS A 36 -8.39 1.27 -13.79
C LYS A 36 -7.82 2.27 -12.77
N ASN A 37 -8.63 3.25 -12.37
CA ASN A 37 -8.26 4.26 -11.36
C ASN A 37 -8.14 3.67 -9.95
N TRP A 38 -9.02 2.74 -9.58
CA TRP A 38 -8.99 2.04 -8.29
C TRP A 38 -7.78 1.11 -8.16
N ILE A 39 -7.51 0.31 -9.20
CA ILE A 39 -6.31 -0.55 -9.27
C ILE A 39 -5.05 0.33 -9.28
N GLY A 40 -5.06 1.38 -10.08
CA GLY A 40 -4.10 2.47 -10.04
C GLY A 40 -2.66 2.02 -10.25
N LYS A 41 -2.39 1.33 -11.37
CA LYS A 41 -1.03 0.94 -11.75
C LYS A 41 -0.17 2.16 -12.01
N SER A 42 1.03 2.15 -11.45
CA SER A 42 2.05 3.16 -11.68
C SER A 42 3.37 2.46 -11.97
N VAL A 43 4.02 2.84 -13.08
CA VAL A 43 5.37 2.38 -13.41
C VAL A 43 6.36 3.45 -12.93
N GLY A 44 7.38 3.02 -12.21
CA GLY A 44 8.34 3.91 -11.62
C GLY A 44 9.67 3.22 -11.35
N ALA A 45 10.41 3.79 -10.41
CA ALA A 45 11.67 3.24 -9.94
C ALA A 45 11.69 3.17 -8.42
N THR A 46 12.24 2.09 -7.89
CA THR A 46 12.87 2.11 -6.58
C THR A 46 14.21 2.81 -6.71
N VAL A 47 14.50 3.79 -5.86
CA VAL A 47 15.75 4.55 -5.84
C VAL A 47 16.39 4.44 -4.47
N TYR A 48 17.70 4.17 -4.43
CA TYR A 48 18.46 4.03 -3.21
C TYR A 48 19.29 5.30 -2.95
N PHE A 49 18.94 6.01 -1.88
CA PHE A 49 19.69 7.17 -1.43
C PHE A 49 20.61 6.78 -0.27
N GLN A 50 21.92 6.88 -0.49
CA GLN A 50 22.90 6.55 0.54
C GLN A 50 22.90 7.60 1.65
N VAL A 51 22.71 7.20 2.90
CA VAL A 51 22.79 8.12 4.04
C VAL A 51 24.26 8.41 4.38
N GLN A 52 24.62 9.69 4.42
CA GLN A 52 25.99 10.11 4.74
C GLN A 52 26.36 9.70 6.17
N GLY A 53 27.55 9.11 6.34
CA GLY A 53 28.03 8.62 7.63
C GLY A 53 27.49 7.24 8.03
N HIS A 54 26.54 6.67 7.28
CA HIS A 54 25.92 5.37 7.58
C HIS A 54 26.14 4.38 6.43
N ARG A 55 27.36 3.84 6.32
CA ARG A 55 27.71 2.88 5.26
C ARG A 55 26.79 1.65 5.31
N GLY A 56 26.22 1.28 4.17
CA GLY A 56 25.30 0.15 4.03
C GLY A 56 23.85 0.46 4.41
N GLN A 57 23.53 1.67 4.88
CA GLN A 57 22.15 2.11 5.09
C GLN A 57 21.71 2.99 3.93
N ASN A 58 20.77 2.48 3.13
CA ASN A 58 20.12 3.24 2.08
C ASN A 58 18.70 3.59 2.52
N LEU A 59 18.28 4.83 2.24
CA LEU A 59 16.87 5.17 2.19
C LEU A 59 16.34 4.74 0.84
N GLU A 60 15.49 3.72 0.85
CA GLU A 60 14.75 3.28 -0.32
C GLU A 60 13.56 4.22 -0.54
N VAL A 61 13.34 4.67 -1.77
CA VAL A 61 12.19 5.49 -2.16
C VAL A 61 11.58 4.91 -3.43
N PHE A 62 10.26 4.83 -3.48
CA PHE A 62 9.55 4.60 -4.74
C PHE A 62 9.09 5.94 -5.34
N THR A 63 9.33 6.13 -6.64
CA THR A 63 8.85 7.29 -7.39
C THR A 63 8.31 6.88 -8.75
N THR A 64 7.20 7.48 -9.16
CA THR A 64 6.64 7.40 -10.52
C THR A 64 7.24 8.45 -11.45
N ARG A 65 8.07 9.35 -10.90
CA ARG A 65 8.75 10.43 -11.61
C ARG A 65 10.28 10.33 -11.45
N PRO A 66 10.92 9.20 -11.83
CA PRO A 66 12.38 9.13 -11.78
C PRO A 66 13.03 10.13 -12.74
N ASP A 67 12.32 10.61 -13.77
CA ASP A 67 12.77 11.70 -14.66
C ASP A 67 13.16 12.97 -13.89
N THR A 68 12.52 13.25 -12.75
CA THR A 68 12.76 14.48 -11.99
C THR A 68 13.81 14.33 -10.88
N LEU A 69 14.51 13.19 -10.81
CA LEU A 69 15.44 12.86 -9.74
C LEU A 69 16.58 13.89 -9.56
N PHE A 70 17.01 14.57 -10.63
CA PHE A 70 17.98 15.66 -10.55
C PHE A 70 17.50 16.86 -9.73
N GLY A 71 16.18 17.08 -9.68
CA GLY A 71 15.53 18.15 -8.92
C GLY A 71 15.16 17.75 -7.50
N ALA A 72 15.53 16.55 -7.05
CA ALA A 72 15.32 16.14 -5.66
C ALA A 72 16.28 16.90 -4.74
N THR A 73 15.75 17.81 -3.92
CA THR A 73 16.54 18.73 -3.07
C THR A 73 16.51 18.39 -1.59
N PHE A 74 15.59 17.54 -1.14
CA PHE A 74 15.55 16.99 0.21
C PHE A 74 14.80 15.65 0.21
N MET A 75 14.94 14.90 1.30
CA MET A 75 14.16 13.69 1.55
C MET A 75 13.24 13.89 2.74
N VAL A 76 12.11 13.19 2.74
CA VAL A 76 11.20 13.17 3.88
C VAL A 76 10.91 11.73 4.26
N ILE A 77 11.08 11.40 5.54
CA ILE A 77 10.84 10.07 6.10
C ILE A 77 9.73 10.10 7.15
N ALA A 78 8.92 9.04 7.17
CA ALA A 78 7.83 8.93 8.13
C ALA A 78 8.36 8.97 9.58
N PRO A 79 7.61 9.56 10.53
CA PRO A 79 7.97 9.56 11.96
C PRO A 79 8.17 8.15 12.54
N GLU A 80 7.50 7.15 11.98
CA GLU A 80 7.58 5.75 12.40
C GLU A 80 8.70 4.97 11.70
N HIS A 81 9.49 5.61 10.82
CA HIS A 81 10.47 4.92 9.99
C HIS A 81 11.65 4.38 10.82
N PRO A 82 12.03 3.08 10.70
CA PRO A 82 13.06 2.46 11.55
C PRO A 82 14.45 3.11 11.50
N LEU A 83 14.81 3.74 10.37
CA LEU A 83 16.07 4.47 10.22
C LEU A 83 16.07 5.86 10.87
N LEU A 84 14.90 6.46 11.16
CA LEU A 84 14.81 7.85 11.63
C LEU A 84 15.65 8.07 12.90
N THR A 85 15.49 7.20 13.90
CA THR A 85 16.22 7.32 15.18
C THR A 85 17.71 7.03 15.05
N GLN A 86 18.12 6.25 14.03
CA GLN A 86 19.51 5.88 13.80
C GLN A 86 20.30 6.99 13.12
N ILE A 87 19.69 7.68 12.15
CA ILE A 87 20.34 8.71 11.36
C ILE A 87 20.27 10.09 12.04
N THR A 88 19.33 10.29 12.97
CA THR A 88 19.15 11.58 13.63
C THR A 88 20.40 12.00 14.42
N THR A 89 20.92 13.17 14.06
CA THR A 89 22.10 13.77 14.70
C THR A 89 21.84 14.11 16.17
N PRO A 90 22.86 14.07 17.05
CA PRO A 90 22.69 14.32 18.47
C PRO A 90 21.98 15.63 18.83
N ASP A 91 22.24 16.72 18.12
CA ASP A 91 21.62 18.04 18.34
C ASP A 91 20.13 18.11 17.93
N ARG A 92 19.66 17.13 17.13
CA ARG A 92 18.28 17.06 16.66
C ARG A 92 17.43 16.00 17.36
N LYS A 93 18.02 15.16 18.21
CA LYS A 93 17.32 14.03 18.86
C LYS A 93 16.06 14.46 19.62
N ASP A 94 16.14 15.50 20.45
CA ASP A 94 15.00 15.92 21.27
C ASP A 94 13.86 16.47 20.42
N ALA A 95 14.19 17.28 19.41
CA ALA A 95 13.19 17.84 18.48
C ALA A 95 12.51 16.74 17.65
N VAL A 96 13.27 15.78 17.13
CA VAL A 96 12.74 14.64 16.37
C VAL A 96 11.89 13.76 17.28
N ARG A 97 12.32 13.44 18.49
CA ARG A 97 11.56 12.64 19.45
C ARG A 97 10.22 13.30 19.80
N ALA A 98 10.23 14.59 20.13
CA ALA A 98 9.00 15.33 20.40
C ALA A 98 8.04 15.34 19.19
N TYR A 99 8.59 15.37 17.98
CA TYR A 99 7.79 15.29 16.76
C TYR A 99 7.19 13.90 16.54
N ILE A 100 7.94 12.82 16.79
CA ILE A 100 7.45 11.44 16.74
C ILE A 100 6.28 11.26 17.72
N ASP A 101 6.45 11.71 18.97
CA ASP A 101 5.41 11.59 20.00
C ASP A 101 4.14 12.36 19.60
N LYS A 102 4.30 13.57 19.04
CA LYS A 102 3.17 14.36 18.52
C LYS A 102 2.50 13.66 17.34
N ALA A 103 3.26 13.13 16.39
CA ALA A 103 2.72 12.43 15.23
C ALA A 103 1.94 11.17 15.62
N ALA A 104 2.40 10.44 16.64
CA ALA A 104 1.75 9.23 17.15
C ALA A 104 0.34 9.48 17.73
N THR A 105 0.06 10.71 18.17
CA THR A 105 -1.28 11.10 18.68
C THR A 105 -2.29 11.42 17.57
N LYS A 106 -1.84 11.64 16.34
CA LYS A 106 -2.71 11.99 15.20
C LYS A 106 -3.24 10.74 14.50
N LEU A 107 -4.48 10.78 14.03
CA LEU A 107 -5.00 9.73 13.16
C LEU A 107 -4.41 9.89 11.75
N GLU A 108 -4.22 8.77 11.05
CA GLU A 108 -3.73 8.76 9.66
C GLU A 108 -4.63 9.58 8.71
N VAL A 109 -5.95 9.54 8.92
CA VAL A 109 -6.92 10.34 8.16
C VAL A 109 -6.66 11.83 8.37
N ASP A 110 -6.41 12.25 9.62
CA ASP A 110 -6.12 13.64 9.95
C ASP A 110 -4.77 14.08 9.36
N ARG A 111 -3.78 13.18 9.30
CA ARG A 111 -2.49 13.43 8.65
C ARG A 111 -2.63 13.62 7.14
N LYS A 112 -3.50 12.83 6.47
CA LYS A 112 -3.80 13.00 5.04
C LYS A 112 -4.58 14.28 4.76
N ALA A 113 -5.46 14.69 5.67
CA ALA A 113 -6.29 15.89 5.54
C ALA A 113 -5.60 17.18 6.03
N ALA A 114 -4.43 17.07 6.66
CA ALA A 114 -3.72 18.22 7.21
C ALA A 114 -3.27 19.18 6.12
N THR A 115 -3.78 20.41 6.19
CA THR A 115 -3.39 21.51 5.30
C THR A 115 -2.08 22.15 5.73
N ASP A 116 -1.80 22.21 7.04
CA ASP A 116 -0.54 22.77 7.54
C ASP A 116 0.60 21.74 7.48
N LYS A 117 1.61 22.03 6.65
CA LYS A 117 2.79 21.18 6.51
C LYS A 117 3.69 21.32 7.74
N THR A 118 3.89 20.26 8.50
CA THR A 118 4.81 20.26 9.65
C THR A 118 5.99 19.33 9.37
N GLY A 119 7.15 19.61 9.96
CA GLY A 119 8.32 18.74 9.82
C GLY A 119 9.51 19.23 10.62
N VAL A 120 10.47 18.33 10.85
CA VAL A 120 11.68 18.58 11.63
C VAL A 120 12.89 18.04 10.87
N SER A 121 13.98 18.82 10.83
CA SER A 121 15.25 18.37 10.27
C SER A 121 15.89 17.32 11.17
N THR A 122 16.34 16.21 10.58
CA THR A 122 17.08 15.16 11.29
C THR A 122 18.56 15.52 11.50
N GLY A 123 19.03 16.56 10.80
CA GLY A 123 20.46 16.91 10.66
C GLY A 123 21.26 15.93 9.80
N ALA A 124 20.66 14.82 9.36
CA ALA A 124 21.27 13.88 8.45
C ALA A 124 21.12 14.31 6.99
N PHE A 125 22.01 13.80 6.15
CA PHE A 125 22.00 14.03 4.71
C PHE A 125 22.03 12.71 3.96
N ALA A 126 21.38 12.67 2.81
CA ALA A 126 21.49 11.59 1.84
C ALA A 126 22.22 12.08 0.59
N VAL A 127 22.78 11.15 -0.18
CA VAL A 127 23.39 11.44 -1.48
C VAL A 127 22.37 11.17 -2.57
N ASN A 128 22.06 12.18 -3.38
CA ASN A 128 21.23 12.01 -4.56
C ASN A 128 21.98 11.18 -5.62
N PRO A 129 21.48 10.00 -6.03
CA PRO A 129 22.22 9.11 -6.92
C PRO A 129 22.35 9.65 -8.35
N ALA A 130 21.50 10.59 -8.79
CA ALA A 130 21.58 11.18 -10.13
C ALA A 130 22.76 12.15 -10.29
N ASN A 131 23.02 12.98 -9.28
CA ASN A 131 23.98 14.09 -9.37
C ASN A 131 25.07 14.09 -8.28
N GLY A 132 25.00 13.16 -7.31
CA GLY A 132 25.95 13.05 -6.20
C GLY A 132 25.85 14.14 -5.14
N LYS A 133 24.88 15.05 -5.22
CA LYS A 133 24.72 16.15 -4.24
C LYS A 133 24.18 15.62 -2.91
N ALA A 134 24.65 16.24 -1.82
CA ALA A 134 24.12 15.99 -0.48
C ALA A 134 22.78 16.73 -0.32
N ILE A 135 21.73 16.02 0.10
CA ILE A 135 20.39 16.56 0.31
C ILE A 135 19.94 16.27 1.75
N PRO A 136 19.36 17.25 2.47
CA PRO A 136 18.97 17.06 3.86
C PRO A 136 17.79 16.08 4.00
N ILE A 137 17.78 15.33 5.10
CA ILE A 137 16.70 14.42 5.45
C ILE A 137 15.82 15.05 6.53
N TRP A 138 14.53 15.11 6.27
CA TRP A 138 13.51 15.63 7.18
C TRP A 138 12.55 14.53 7.60
N THR A 139 11.88 14.72 8.73
CA THR A 139 10.71 13.91 9.09
C THR A 139 9.45 14.77 9.06
N ALA A 140 8.37 14.23 8.48
CA ALA A 140 7.09 14.91 8.39
C ALA A 140 5.93 13.90 8.43
N ASP A 141 4.82 14.29 9.04
CA ASP A 141 3.66 13.43 9.26
C ASP A 141 2.82 13.17 8.00
N TYR A 142 3.02 13.91 6.91
CA TYR A 142 2.32 13.62 5.64
C TYR A 142 2.92 12.40 4.89
N VAL A 143 4.12 11.95 5.27
CA VAL A 143 4.71 10.69 4.78
C VAL A 143 4.29 9.56 5.71
N LEU A 144 3.81 8.45 5.12
CA LEU A 144 3.22 7.33 5.84
C LEU A 144 3.99 6.04 5.57
N MET A 145 4.17 5.20 6.59
CA MET A 145 4.87 3.92 6.47
C MET A 145 4.15 2.91 5.56
N ASP A 146 2.83 3.03 5.41
CA ASP A 146 2.01 2.14 4.59
C ASP A 146 1.97 2.56 3.10
N TYR A 147 2.71 3.61 2.74
CA TYR A 147 2.83 4.09 1.37
C TYR A 147 4.28 4.01 0.88
N GLY A 148 4.51 3.18 -0.14
CA GLY A 148 5.85 2.91 -0.67
C GLY A 148 6.75 2.29 0.39
N THR A 149 7.84 2.97 0.73
CA THR A 149 8.88 2.53 1.66
C THR A 149 8.87 3.31 2.98
N GLY A 150 7.88 4.19 3.20
CA GLY A 150 7.87 5.11 4.33
C GLY A 150 8.87 6.27 4.19
N ALA A 151 9.42 6.47 3.00
CA ALA A 151 10.31 7.57 2.65
C ALA A 151 9.98 8.07 1.24
N ILE A 152 10.13 9.39 1.02
CA ILE A 152 10.00 10.01 -0.30
C ILE A 152 11.21 10.90 -0.61
N MET A 153 11.50 11.04 -1.89
CA MET A 153 12.33 12.11 -2.42
C MET A 153 11.41 13.28 -2.73
N ALA A 154 11.79 14.49 -2.31
CA ALA A 154 10.98 15.67 -2.55
C ALA A 154 11.54 16.45 -3.74
N VAL A 155 10.68 16.78 -4.70
CA VAL A 155 11.03 17.53 -5.92
C VAL A 155 10.17 18.80 -5.99
N PRO A 156 10.51 19.85 -5.24
CA PRO A 156 9.66 21.05 -5.11
C PRO A 156 9.36 21.76 -6.42
N GLY A 157 10.22 21.62 -7.43
CA GLY A 157 9.96 22.20 -8.75
C GLY A 157 8.73 21.60 -9.45
N HIS A 158 8.30 20.38 -9.08
CA HIS A 158 7.37 19.57 -9.85
C HIS A 158 6.36 18.76 -9.01
N ASP A 159 6.21 19.05 -7.72
CA ASP A 159 5.14 18.53 -6.85
C ASP A 159 4.67 19.64 -5.91
N ALA A 160 3.36 19.91 -5.90
CA ALA A 160 2.78 20.98 -5.09
C ALA A 160 2.97 20.82 -3.57
N ARG A 161 2.94 19.59 -3.05
CA ARG A 161 3.12 19.35 -1.61
C ARG A 161 4.57 19.59 -1.20
N ASP A 162 5.50 19.16 -2.04
CA ASP A 162 6.93 19.39 -1.82
C ASP A 162 7.29 20.87 -1.96
N PHE A 163 6.65 21.57 -2.89
CA PHE A 163 6.81 23.01 -3.07
C PHE A 163 6.36 23.82 -1.86
N GLU A 164 5.17 23.52 -1.32
CA GLU A 164 4.67 24.16 -0.10
C GLU A 164 5.59 23.90 1.09
N PHE A 165 6.06 22.66 1.25
CA PHE A 165 7.01 22.30 2.30
C PHE A 165 8.33 23.06 2.13
N ALA A 166 8.89 23.07 0.92
CA ALA A 166 10.13 23.75 0.60
C ALA A 166 10.05 25.25 0.89
N LYS A 167 8.95 25.90 0.47
CA LYS A 167 8.71 27.32 0.76
C LYS A 167 8.61 27.60 2.25
N LYS A 168 7.89 26.76 3.00
CA LYS A 168 7.70 26.94 4.45
C LYS A 168 9.00 26.81 5.23
N PHE A 169 9.87 25.87 4.83
CA PHE A 169 11.11 25.54 5.55
C PHE A 169 12.37 26.12 4.90
N GLY A 170 12.25 26.94 3.85
CA GLY A 170 13.38 27.57 3.17
C GLY A 170 14.32 26.59 2.47
N LEU A 171 13.78 25.50 1.92
CA LEU A 171 14.57 24.46 1.24
C LEU A 171 14.78 24.80 -0.25
N PRO A 172 15.86 24.31 -0.88
CA PRO A 172 16.12 24.59 -2.29
C PRO A 172 15.01 24.08 -3.21
N ILE A 173 14.73 24.83 -4.27
CA ILE A 173 13.74 24.50 -5.29
C ILE A 173 14.48 24.51 -6.63
N GLU A 174 14.59 23.34 -7.26
CA GLU A 174 15.29 23.17 -8.53
C GLU A 174 14.27 22.85 -9.63
N ARG A 175 14.34 23.55 -10.76
CA ARG A 175 13.51 23.28 -11.95
C ARG A 175 14.25 22.28 -12.83
N VAL A 176 13.60 21.16 -13.13
CA VAL A 176 14.10 20.11 -14.03
C VAL A 176 13.17 19.77 -15.20
N LEU A 177 11.96 20.36 -15.26
CA LEU A 177 11.12 20.42 -16.46
C LEU A 177 10.83 21.86 -16.84
N GLU A 178 10.81 22.12 -18.15
CA GLU A 178 10.29 23.35 -18.75
C GLU A 178 9.14 23.04 -19.71
N SER A 179 8.27 24.02 -19.93
CA SER A 179 7.19 23.89 -20.92
C SER A 179 7.76 23.63 -22.32
N ALA A 180 7.09 22.79 -23.11
CA ALA A 180 7.55 22.43 -24.46
C ALA A 180 7.64 23.62 -25.43
N ASP A 181 6.94 24.72 -25.14
CA ASP A 181 6.99 25.98 -25.90
C ASP A 181 8.10 26.94 -25.42
N GLY A 182 8.92 26.51 -24.45
CA GLY A 182 9.99 27.32 -23.86
C GLY A 182 9.50 28.47 -22.98
N SER A 183 8.20 28.54 -22.68
CA SER A 183 7.65 29.56 -21.79
C SER A 183 8.02 29.29 -20.33
N GLU A 184 8.25 30.36 -19.57
CA GLU A 184 8.61 30.24 -18.16
C GLU A 184 7.38 29.93 -17.31
N ALA A 185 7.08 28.63 -17.15
CA ALA A 185 5.95 28.18 -16.35
C ALA A 185 6.18 28.41 -14.84
N PRO A 186 5.16 28.81 -14.07
CA PRO A 186 5.29 28.98 -12.62
C PRO A 186 5.62 27.65 -11.94
N LEU A 187 6.39 27.71 -10.85
CA LEU A 187 6.64 26.56 -9.99
C LEU A 187 5.52 26.42 -8.94
N PRO A 188 5.09 25.19 -8.62
CA PRO A 188 5.53 23.91 -9.17
C PRO A 188 4.94 23.68 -10.58
N PHE A 189 5.74 23.13 -11.50
CA PHE A 189 5.29 22.79 -12.84
C PHE A 189 5.05 21.27 -12.95
N GLU A 190 3.78 20.85 -12.94
CA GLU A 190 3.37 19.44 -13.05
C GLU A 190 2.99 19.02 -14.48
N GLY A 191 3.07 19.96 -15.44
CA GLY A 191 2.70 19.75 -16.83
C GLY A 191 3.69 18.87 -17.63
N GLU A 192 3.35 18.66 -18.90
CA GLU A 192 4.23 17.99 -19.87
C GLU A 192 5.23 18.99 -20.45
N GLY A 193 6.46 18.52 -20.67
CA GLY A 193 7.59 19.39 -20.97
C GLY A 193 8.86 18.64 -21.31
N LEU A 194 9.93 19.40 -21.55
CA LEU A 194 11.27 18.86 -21.78
C LEU A 194 12.11 18.95 -20.52
N LEU A 195 13.00 17.97 -20.34
CA LEU A 195 13.89 17.94 -19.18
C LEU A 195 15.00 19.01 -19.34
N VAL A 196 15.29 19.71 -18.24
CA VAL A 196 16.36 20.72 -18.12
C VAL A 196 17.12 20.53 -16.82
N ASN A 197 18.30 21.14 -16.69
CA ASN A 197 19.16 21.05 -15.50
C ASN A 197 19.42 19.61 -15.01
N SER A 198 19.35 18.64 -15.93
CA SER A 198 19.35 17.20 -15.67
C SER A 198 20.42 16.46 -16.46
N ASP A 199 21.51 17.16 -16.78
CA ASP A 199 22.70 16.63 -17.46
C ASP A 199 22.34 15.81 -18.73
N TYR A 200 22.57 14.50 -18.71
CA TYR A 200 22.32 13.59 -19.83
C TYR A 200 20.83 13.37 -20.16
N LEU A 201 19.90 13.91 -19.36
CA LEU A 201 18.47 13.91 -19.65
C LEU A 201 17.99 15.19 -20.36
N ASN A 202 18.83 16.22 -20.47
CA ASN A 202 18.41 17.50 -21.04
C ASN A 202 17.84 17.33 -22.46
N GLY A 203 16.71 17.99 -22.73
CA GLY A 203 16.00 17.95 -24.01
C GLY A 203 15.18 16.68 -24.26
N MET A 204 15.19 15.71 -23.35
CA MET A 204 14.35 14.50 -23.48
C MET A 204 12.90 14.79 -23.10
N THR A 205 11.98 13.97 -23.64
CA THR A 205 10.61 13.89 -23.14
C THR A 205 10.56 13.13 -21.83
N LYS A 206 9.50 13.33 -21.03
CA LYS A 206 9.26 12.58 -19.79
C LYS A 206 9.33 11.06 -19.97
N THR A 207 8.71 10.52 -21.01
CA THR A 207 8.69 9.07 -21.26
C THR A 207 10.10 8.52 -21.51
N ASP A 208 10.88 9.21 -22.36
CA ASP A 208 12.25 8.79 -22.66
C ASP A 208 13.18 8.97 -21.45
N ALA A 209 12.99 10.06 -20.70
CA ALA A 209 13.77 10.35 -19.50
C ALA A 209 13.53 9.35 -18.37
N ILE A 210 12.28 8.92 -18.15
CA ILE A 210 11.95 7.87 -17.18
C ILE A 210 12.72 6.59 -17.51
N LYS A 211 12.64 6.13 -18.76
CA LYS A 211 13.35 4.92 -19.20
C LYS A 211 14.87 5.07 -19.03
N ARG A 212 15.42 6.19 -19.51
CA ARG A 212 16.85 6.46 -19.44
C ARG A 212 17.38 6.56 -18.00
N MET A 213 16.59 7.13 -17.08
CA MET A 213 16.95 7.20 -15.67
C MET A 213 16.90 5.82 -15.01
N ILE A 214 15.88 5.01 -15.29
CA ILE A 214 15.79 3.64 -14.77
C ILE A 214 17.03 2.84 -15.21
N ASP A 215 17.37 2.86 -16.50
CA ASP A 215 18.56 2.18 -17.03
C ASP A 215 19.85 2.66 -16.33
N HIS A 216 19.95 3.96 -16.05
CA HIS A 216 21.09 4.54 -15.35
C HIS A 216 21.20 4.06 -13.90
N LEU A 217 20.07 4.04 -13.18
CA LEU A 217 20.00 3.60 -11.79
C LEU A 217 20.36 2.11 -11.68
N GLU A 218 19.86 1.26 -12.58
CA GLU A 218 20.15 -0.17 -12.61
C GLU A 218 21.63 -0.44 -12.92
N ALA A 219 22.18 0.25 -13.92
CA ALA A 219 23.60 0.12 -14.28
C ALA A 219 24.55 0.47 -13.13
N LYS A 220 24.14 1.38 -12.25
CA LYS A 220 24.91 1.78 -11.05
C LYS A 220 24.52 1.03 -9.78
N SER A 221 23.55 0.10 -9.85
CA SER A 221 22.97 -0.56 -8.66
C SER A 221 22.43 0.43 -7.61
N GLN A 222 21.91 1.57 -8.08
CA GLN A 222 21.33 2.66 -7.28
C GLN A 222 19.81 2.71 -7.37
N GLY A 223 19.20 1.78 -8.09
CA GLY A 223 17.75 1.61 -8.16
C GLY A 223 17.36 0.49 -9.12
N THR A 224 16.07 0.20 -9.18
CA THR A 224 15.49 -0.83 -10.04
C THR A 224 14.13 -0.36 -10.56
N ALA A 225 13.76 -0.77 -11.77
CA ALA A 225 12.40 -0.62 -12.25
C ALA A 225 11.41 -1.28 -11.27
N ARG A 226 10.30 -0.61 -10.96
CA ARG A 226 9.25 -1.16 -10.10
C ARG A 226 7.88 -0.73 -10.57
N VAL A 227 6.94 -1.66 -10.52
CA VAL A 227 5.53 -1.40 -10.75
C VAL A 227 4.83 -1.41 -9.39
N GLU A 228 4.06 -0.37 -9.12
CA GLU A 228 3.25 -0.24 -7.91
C GLU A 228 1.77 -0.12 -8.27
N TYR A 229 0.90 -0.52 -7.35
CA TYR A 229 -0.54 -0.43 -7.49
C TYR A 229 -1.14 0.33 -6.31
N LYS A 230 -2.16 1.15 -6.57
CA LYS A 230 -2.97 1.75 -5.50
C LYS A 230 -3.82 0.69 -4.78
N LEU A 231 -4.15 -0.40 -5.48
CA LEU A 231 -4.88 -1.53 -4.93
C LEU A 231 -4.16 -2.08 -3.68
N ARG A 232 -4.90 -2.22 -2.59
CA ARG A 232 -4.45 -2.89 -1.38
C ARG A 232 -5.07 -4.27 -1.27
N ASP A 233 -4.44 -5.11 -0.47
CA ASP A 233 -5.05 -6.38 -0.08
C ASP A 233 -6.42 -6.16 0.54
N TRP A 234 -7.28 -7.15 0.35
CA TRP A 234 -8.67 -7.03 0.71
C TRP A 234 -8.90 -7.48 2.15
N LEU A 235 -9.25 -6.54 3.02
CA LEU A 235 -9.64 -6.83 4.40
C LEU A 235 -10.89 -7.71 4.45
N PHE A 236 -10.69 -8.97 4.83
CA PHE A 236 -11.67 -10.05 4.69
C PHE A 236 -12.22 -10.58 6.02
N SER A 237 -11.87 -9.97 7.15
CA SER A 237 -12.43 -10.33 8.46
C SER A 237 -13.40 -9.28 8.98
N ARG A 238 -14.40 -9.72 9.75
CA ARG A 238 -15.39 -8.87 10.42
C ARG A 238 -15.57 -9.36 11.86
N GLN A 239 -15.53 -8.42 12.81
CA GLN A 239 -15.87 -8.68 14.22
C GLN A 239 -17.40 -8.65 14.42
N ARG A 240 -18.10 -9.45 13.63
CA ARG A 240 -19.57 -9.53 13.58
C ARG A 240 -20.01 -10.98 13.69
N TYR A 241 -21.21 -11.19 14.22
CA TYR A 241 -21.79 -12.53 14.30
C TYR A 241 -22.28 -13.04 12.93
N TRP A 242 -23.03 -12.21 12.19
CA TRP A 242 -23.71 -12.65 10.97
C TRP A 242 -22.78 -12.67 9.76
N GLY A 243 -22.04 -13.76 9.63
CA GLY A 243 -21.16 -14.06 8.50
C GLY A 243 -20.61 -15.48 8.61
N GLU A 244 -19.99 -15.96 7.54
CA GLU A 244 -19.42 -17.30 7.48
C GLU A 244 -18.20 -17.41 8.42
N PRO A 245 -18.14 -18.41 9.32
CA PRO A 245 -16.96 -18.65 10.15
C PRO A 245 -15.74 -19.01 9.31
N PHE A 246 -14.58 -18.46 9.67
CA PHE A 246 -13.32 -18.94 9.08
C PHE A 246 -13.04 -20.38 9.52
N PRO A 247 -12.65 -21.29 8.60
CA PRO A 247 -12.30 -22.66 8.92
C PRO A 247 -10.86 -22.76 9.45
N MET A 248 -10.53 -21.93 10.45
CA MET A 248 -9.19 -21.79 11.00
C MET A 248 -9.19 -22.05 12.51
N VAL A 249 -8.18 -22.74 12.99
CA VAL A 249 -7.94 -23.03 14.41
C VAL A 249 -6.54 -22.60 14.79
N LYS A 250 -6.43 -21.90 15.91
CA LYS A 250 -5.16 -21.51 16.53
C LYS A 250 -4.78 -22.50 17.62
N PHE A 251 -3.66 -23.20 17.41
CA PHE A 251 -3.06 -24.10 18.39
C PHE A 251 -1.94 -23.40 19.18
N PRO A 252 -1.75 -23.71 20.47
CA PRO A 252 -0.70 -23.11 21.29
C PRO A 252 0.73 -23.37 20.76
N LYS A 253 1.00 -24.58 20.23
CA LYS A 253 2.33 -24.96 19.74
C LYS A 253 2.48 -24.85 18.23
N GLY A 254 1.39 -25.11 17.49
CA GLY A 254 1.39 -25.18 16.02
C GLY A 254 0.98 -23.91 15.30
N GLY A 255 0.59 -22.85 16.00
CA GLY A 255 0.10 -21.63 15.38
C GLY A 255 -1.28 -21.83 14.71
N LEU A 256 -1.54 -21.06 13.66
CA LEU A 256 -2.83 -21.04 12.96
C LEU A 256 -2.85 -22.08 11.84
N LYS A 257 -3.87 -22.95 11.83
CA LYS A 257 -4.04 -24.04 10.85
C LYS A 257 -5.46 -24.05 10.30
N ALA A 258 -5.61 -24.46 9.05
CA ALA A 258 -6.92 -24.67 8.44
C ALA A 258 -7.50 -26.02 8.90
N LEU A 259 -8.82 -26.08 9.02
CA LEU A 259 -9.53 -27.33 9.25
C LEU A 259 -9.48 -28.21 7.99
N PRO A 260 -9.49 -29.55 8.15
CA PRO A 260 -9.67 -30.47 7.03
C PRO A 260 -11.00 -30.23 6.30
N VAL A 261 -11.04 -30.46 4.99
CA VAL A 261 -12.27 -30.32 4.17
C VAL A 261 -13.40 -31.20 4.71
N SER A 262 -13.09 -32.37 5.26
CA SER A 262 -14.06 -33.29 5.86
C SER A 262 -14.76 -32.76 7.12
N GLU A 263 -14.24 -31.69 7.72
CA GLU A 263 -14.84 -31.03 8.89
C GLU A 263 -15.63 -29.77 8.52
N LEU A 264 -15.76 -29.48 7.22
CA LEU A 264 -16.60 -28.40 6.73
C LEU A 264 -18.06 -28.89 6.60
N PRO A 265 -19.05 -27.98 6.76
CA PRO A 265 -18.91 -26.57 7.10
C PRO A 265 -18.68 -26.33 8.60
N VAL A 266 -18.00 -25.23 8.93
CA VAL A 266 -18.01 -24.70 10.29
C VAL A 266 -19.33 -23.98 10.52
N LEU A 267 -20.24 -24.61 11.23
CA LEU A 267 -21.54 -24.02 11.54
C LEU A 267 -21.40 -22.88 12.55
N LEU A 268 -22.12 -21.78 12.29
CA LEU A 268 -22.23 -20.65 13.20
C LEU A 268 -23.01 -21.10 14.45
N PRO A 269 -22.48 -20.93 15.67
CA PRO A 269 -23.16 -21.35 16.89
C PRO A 269 -24.27 -20.37 17.23
N GLU A 270 -25.35 -20.85 17.86
CA GLU A 270 -26.34 -19.95 18.44
C GLU A 270 -25.72 -19.11 19.57
N VAL A 271 -26.00 -17.82 19.59
CA VAL A 271 -25.56 -16.89 20.65
C VAL A 271 -26.76 -16.12 21.19
N ALA A 272 -26.72 -15.80 22.49
CA ALA A 272 -27.76 -15.01 23.15
C ALA A 272 -27.66 -13.50 22.83
N ASP A 273 -26.50 -13.04 22.40
CA ASP A 273 -26.23 -11.63 22.09
C ASP A 273 -25.32 -11.53 20.85
N TYR A 274 -25.77 -10.73 19.88
CA TYR A 274 -25.13 -10.51 18.59
C TYR A 274 -24.23 -9.28 18.54
N GLU A 275 -24.20 -8.46 19.60
CA GLU A 275 -23.35 -7.27 19.68
C GLU A 275 -21.89 -7.64 19.99
N PRO A 276 -20.91 -6.91 19.43
CA PRO A 276 -19.51 -7.07 19.82
C PRO A 276 -19.29 -6.85 21.31
N THR A 277 -18.22 -7.42 21.87
CA THR A 277 -17.89 -7.19 23.28
C THR A 277 -17.54 -5.73 23.52
N SER A 278 -17.57 -5.27 24.78
CA SER A 278 -17.13 -3.92 25.15
C SER A 278 -15.66 -3.62 24.80
N LYS A 279 -14.86 -4.66 24.51
CA LYS A 279 -13.48 -4.56 24.03
C LYS A 279 -13.37 -4.56 22.49
N GLY A 280 -14.49 -4.68 21.77
CA GLY A 280 -14.56 -4.72 20.31
C GLY A 280 -14.31 -6.10 19.69
N GLU A 281 -14.30 -7.17 20.49
CA GLU A 281 -14.14 -8.54 19.99
C GLU A 281 -15.43 -9.06 19.36
N ALA A 282 -15.30 -10.02 18.45
CA ALA A 282 -16.46 -10.63 17.79
C ALA A 282 -17.40 -11.32 18.79
N PRO A 283 -18.73 -11.32 18.56
CA PRO A 283 -19.69 -11.97 19.45
C PRO A 283 -19.39 -13.46 19.71
N LEU A 284 -18.79 -14.15 18.73
CA LEU A 284 -18.37 -15.55 18.81
C LEU A 284 -17.31 -15.80 19.90
N ALA A 285 -16.60 -14.77 20.36
CA ALA A 285 -15.64 -14.87 21.46
C ALA A 285 -16.30 -15.26 22.80
N ARG A 286 -17.62 -15.14 22.92
CA ARG A 286 -18.39 -15.58 24.10
C ARG A 286 -18.74 -17.07 24.06
N SER A 287 -18.67 -17.70 22.89
CA SER A 287 -19.07 -19.11 22.68
C SER A 287 -17.91 -20.05 22.98
N THR A 288 -17.48 -20.12 24.25
CA THR A 288 -16.28 -20.85 24.67
C THR A 288 -16.26 -22.32 24.25
N ASP A 289 -17.41 -22.98 24.26
CA ASP A 289 -17.53 -24.38 23.89
C ASP A 289 -17.38 -24.59 22.38
N TRP A 290 -17.95 -23.70 21.57
CA TRP A 290 -17.76 -23.73 20.11
C TRP A 290 -16.33 -23.38 19.72
N MET A 291 -15.73 -22.40 20.41
CA MET A 291 -14.34 -21.99 20.17
C MET A 291 -13.36 -23.13 20.47
N LYS A 292 -13.64 -23.97 21.47
CA LYS A 292 -12.75 -25.08 21.82
C LYS A 292 -12.78 -26.14 20.72
N TYR A 293 -11.67 -26.27 20.03
CA TYR A 293 -11.43 -27.33 19.05
C TYR A 293 -10.47 -28.37 19.64
N ILE A 294 -10.73 -29.65 19.40
CA ILE A 294 -9.81 -30.74 19.76
C ILE A 294 -9.46 -31.44 18.46
N ASP A 295 -8.19 -31.40 18.08
CA ASP A 295 -7.70 -32.08 16.88
C ASP A 295 -7.92 -33.60 17.04
N PRO A 296 -8.72 -34.24 16.17
CA PRO A 296 -9.04 -35.66 16.31
C PRO A 296 -7.82 -36.57 16.07
N ALA A 297 -6.80 -36.10 15.35
CA ALA A 297 -5.59 -36.88 15.05
C ALA A 297 -4.54 -36.78 16.16
N THR A 298 -4.42 -35.61 16.81
CA THR A 298 -3.35 -35.36 17.79
C THR A 298 -3.84 -35.20 19.23
N GLY A 299 -5.14 -34.96 19.43
CA GLY A 299 -5.72 -34.59 20.72
C GLY A 299 -5.35 -33.18 21.18
N GLU A 300 -4.63 -32.39 20.37
CA GLU A 300 -4.23 -31.03 20.74
C GLU A 300 -5.47 -30.13 20.80
N VAL A 301 -5.55 -29.31 21.87
CA VAL A 301 -6.64 -28.35 22.04
C VAL A 301 -6.25 -27.02 21.38
N GLY A 302 -7.07 -26.58 20.43
CA GLY A 302 -6.97 -25.29 19.75
C GLY A 302 -8.20 -24.42 19.98
N SER A 303 -8.12 -23.18 19.50
CA SER A 303 -9.24 -22.23 19.53
C SER A 303 -9.62 -21.84 18.11
N ARG A 304 -10.90 -21.98 17.73
CA ARG A 304 -11.44 -21.50 16.45
C ARG A 304 -11.25 -19.99 16.31
N GLU A 305 -11.09 -19.54 15.06
CA GLU A 305 -11.19 -18.13 14.70
C GLU A 305 -12.61 -17.62 15.00
N THR A 306 -12.69 -16.41 15.57
CA THR A 306 -13.94 -15.78 16.01
C THR A 306 -14.41 -14.68 15.06
N ASP A 307 -13.52 -14.18 14.21
CA ASP A 307 -13.94 -13.31 13.11
C ASP A 307 -14.79 -14.10 12.09
N THR A 308 -15.65 -13.38 11.38
CA THR A 308 -16.43 -13.91 10.27
C THR A 308 -16.02 -13.27 8.95
N MET A 309 -16.35 -13.92 7.84
CA MET A 309 -16.15 -13.37 6.51
C MET A 309 -17.17 -12.25 6.20
N PRO A 310 -16.84 -11.26 5.36
CA PRO A 310 -17.80 -10.26 4.90
C PRO A 310 -18.82 -10.88 3.95
N GLY A 311 -19.98 -10.24 3.78
CA GLY A 311 -21.00 -10.71 2.80
C GLY A 311 -20.50 -10.81 1.35
N SER A 312 -19.41 -10.12 1.03
CA SER A 312 -18.72 -10.27 -0.25
C SER A 312 -18.08 -11.65 -0.45
N ALA A 313 -17.91 -12.45 0.60
CA ALA A 313 -17.46 -13.83 0.51
C ALA A 313 -18.46 -14.71 -0.26
N GLY A 314 -19.77 -14.50 -0.06
CA GLY A 314 -20.80 -15.15 -0.87
C GLY A 314 -21.02 -14.48 -2.22
N SER A 315 -21.13 -13.14 -2.24
CA SER A 315 -21.50 -12.41 -3.46
C SER A 315 -20.44 -12.40 -4.56
N SER A 316 -19.20 -12.83 -4.28
CA SER A 316 -18.12 -12.88 -5.29
C SER A 316 -18.17 -14.12 -6.18
N TRP A 317 -19.02 -15.11 -5.87
CA TRP A 317 -19.08 -16.36 -6.63
C TRP A 317 -20.49 -16.97 -6.75
N TYR A 318 -21.52 -16.35 -6.17
CA TYR A 318 -22.90 -16.88 -6.18
C TYR A 318 -23.45 -17.24 -7.57
N PHE A 319 -23.06 -16.51 -8.61
CA PHE A 319 -23.43 -16.79 -10.00
C PHE A 319 -22.90 -18.14 -10.50
N LEU A 320 -21.76 -18.62 -9.96
CA LEU A 320 -21.27 -19.99 -10.20
C LEU A 320 -22.15 -21.01 -9.47
N ARG A 321 -22.62 -20.69 -8.26
CA ARG A 321 -23.43 -21.63 -7.48
C ARG A 321 -24.82 -21.86 -8.09
N TYR A 322 -25.40 -20.86 -8.74
CA TYR A 322 -26.69 -21.02 -9.44
C TYR A 322 -26.66 -22.07 -10.56
N ILE A 323 -25.49 -22.36 -11.12
CA ILE A 323 -25.32 -23.38 -12.16
C ILE A 323 -25.54 -24.79 -11.58
N ASP A 324 -25.19 -25.00 -10.31
CA ASP A 324 -25.22 -26.31 -9.66
C ASP A 324 -25.53 -26.22 -8.16
N PRO A 325 -26.75 -25.77 -7.78
CA PRO A 325 -27.06 -25.32 -6.43
C PRO A 325 -27.10 -26.42 -5.38
N ASP A 326 -27.32 -27.67 -5.80
CA ASP A 326 -27.50 -28.83 -4.93
C ASP A 326 -26.25 -29.73 -4.84
N ASN A 327 -25.12 -29.32 -5.44
CA ASN A 327 -23.89 -30.12 -5.42
C ASN A 327 -23.19 -30.04 -4.06
N ASP A 328 -23.08 -31.16 -3.35
CA ASP A 328 -22.47 -31.28 -2.03
C ASP A 328 -20.98 -31.67 -2.07
N SER A 329 -20.45 -31.97 -3.26
CA SER A 329 -19.08 -32.45 -3.46
C SER A 329 -18.12 -31.38 -4.00
N ALA A 330 -18.65 -30.32 -4.62
CA ALA A 330 -17.88 -29.25 -5.23
C ALA A 330 -18.64 -27.91 -5.21
N LEU A 331 -17.92 -26.82 -5.47
CA LEU A 331 -18.49 -25.48 -5.61
C LEU A 331 -19.55 -25.42 -6.74
N VAL A 332 -19.16 -25.96 -7.90
CA VAL A 332 -19.93 -26.14 -9.12
C VAL A 332 -19.27 -27.26 -9.92
N ASP A 333 -20.05 -28.12 -10.59
CA ASP A 333 -19.50 -29.08 -11.55
C ASP A 333 -18.78 -28.36 -12.71
N PHE A 334 -17.60 -28.86 -13.09
CA PHE A 334 -16.75 -28.19 -14.09
C PHE A 334 -17.36 -28.18 -15.49
N GLU A 335 -18.04 -29.26 -15.90
CA GLU A 335 -18.66 -29.32 -17.23
C GLU A 335 -19.91 -28.43 -17.29
N LYS A 336 -20.71 -28.39 -16.21
CA LYS A 336 -21.82 -27.42 -16.10
C LYS A 336 -21.31 -25.98 -16.12
N GLN A 337 -20.24 -25.68 -15.39
CA GLN A 337 -19.62 -24.35 -15.40
C GLN A 337 -19.19 -23.95 -16.82
N LYS A 338 -18.50 -24.85 -17.53
CA LYS A 338 -18.04 -24.61 -18.90
C LYS A 338 -19.18 -24.40 -19.88
N TYR A 339 -20.32 -25.07 -19.66
CA TYR A 339 -21.52 -24.89 -20.48
C TYR A 339 -22.19 -23.53 -20.25
N TRP A 340 -22.32 -23.09 -19.01
CA TRP A 340 -23.11 -21.90 -18.64
C TRP A 340 -22.32 -20.59 -18.57
N MET A 341 -21.00 -20.63 -18.37
CA MET A 341 -20.18 -19.43 -18.22
C MET A 341 -19.53 -18.99 -19.55
N PRO A 342 -19.26 -17.69 -19.73
CA PRO A 342 -19.50 -16.57 -18.79
C PRO A 342 -20.97 -16.12 -18.75
N VAL A 343 -21.33 -15.29 -17.78
CA VAL A 343 -22.65 -14.64 -17.72
C VAL A 343 -22.81 -13.69 -18.93
N ASP A 344 -23.86 -13.89 -19.73
CA ASP A 344 -24.10 -13.08 -20.94
C ASP A 344 -24.47 -11.62 -20.64
N LEU A 345 -25.29 -11.40 -19.61
CA LEU A 345 -25.76 -10.09 -19.20
C LEU A 345 -25.87 -10.01 -17.68
N TYR A 346 -25.14 -9.07 -17.08
CA TYR A 346 -25.18 -8.79 -15.65
C TYR A 346 -25.73 -7.38 -15.41
N VAL A 347 -26.85 -7.28 -14.67
CA VAL A 347 -27.56 -6.02 -14.43
C VAL A 347 -27.53 -5.70 -12.95
N GLY A 348 -27.07 -4.49 -12.59
CA GLY A 348 -26.97 -4.03 -11.19
C GLY A 348 -26.59 -2.57 -11.04
#